data_AF-A0A9N9CK34-F1
#
_entry.id   AF-A0A9N9CK34-F1
#
_cell.length_a   1.000
_cell.length_b   1.000
_cell.length_c   1.000
_cell.angle_alpha   90.00
_cell.angle_beta   90.00
_cell.angle_gamma   90.00
#
_symmetry.space_group_name_H-M   'P 1'
#
loop_
_entity.id
_entity.type
_entity.pdbx_description
1 polymer ?
#
loop_
_entity_poly.entity_id
_entity_poly.type
_entity_poly.pdbx_seq_one_letter_code
_entity_poly.pdbx_strand_id
1 'polypeptide(L)'
;MFRYRFPIHKKCIVHTRCFQIRLFSATTTSSPFLRSSEKEHAQHAGNHYVQVPNRSLIEIEGNDSAKFLQGLVTNNMNTLQSGGDGFYTAFLNSLGRVLYDAFIYPKNINRTFPHPIYLIECDSAVLSSLETHLNKYKLRSKVTIKDVSSEYNIWNVWGDDVNNLWWRRLIPNPTANKITASELVLKEGIDEIGCRDRRYPGMGLRLVLSSEKKKPPLPSQFTQLHSEEYTIRRILHGVPEGIIDFPPGEALPLQSNFDYMDGIDFRKGCYLGQELTFRTYHTGVTRKRILPVQFYGSNDARPDRLSIDRTIENLNIHPGSVIYSSKDTKRKELGRTRVTICNAGLALFRLDALEKEDLIVTSGDSGGNGGKKDKEQVRKEDEFRVRPFLPDWWPKLEAQGE
;
A
#
# COMPACT_ATOMS: atom_id res chain seq x y z
N MET A 1 -31.86 7.12 29.31
CA MET A 1 -31.38 5.73 29.25
C MET A 1 -31.99 5.09 28.00
N PHE A 2 -31.40 5.31 26.82
CA PHE A 2 -31.85 4.71 25.56
C PHE A 2 -30.71 3.85 25.01
N ARG A 3 -30.86 2.53 25.13
CA ARG A 3 -29.96 1.53 24.55
C ARG A 3 -30.35 1.33 23.08
N TYR A 4 -29.59 1.89 22.15
CA TYR A 4 -29.64 1.44 20.76
C TYR A 4 -28.74 0.20 20.61
N ARG A 5 -29.37 -0.96 20.44
CA ARG A 5 -28.70 -2.18 19.94
C ARG A 5 -28.51 -2.02 18.43
N PHE A 6 -27.26 -1.98 17.98
CA PHE A 6 -26.93 -2.00 16.55
C PHE A 6 -26.88 -3.44 16.02
N PRO A 7 -27.37 -3.71 14.79
CA PRO A 7 -27.31 -5.04 14.21
C PRO A 7 -25.91 -5.37 13.66
N ILE A 8 -25.57 -6.64 13.81
CA ILE A 8 -24.31 -7.28 13.43
C ILE A 8 -24.17 -7.33 11.90
N HIS A 9 -22.91 -7.21 11.46
CA HIS A 9 -22.38 -7.16 10.09
C HIS A 9 -23.12 -8.00 9.03
N LYS A 10 -23.47 -7.35 7.90
CA LYS A 10 -23.69 -8.03 6.60
C LYS A 10 -22.56 -7.63 5.64
N LYS A 11 -21.72 -8.61 5.27
CA LYS A 11 -20.61 -8.45 4.30
C LYS A 11 -20.95 -9.11 2.96
N CYS A 12 -20.21 -8.66 1.94
CA CYS A 12 -20.29 -8.96 0.52
C CYS A 12 -20.30 -10.48 0.22
N ILE A 13 -21.30 -10.93 -0.55
CA ILE A 13 -21.43 -12.34 -0.99
C ILE A 13 -20.59 -12.54 -2.26
N VAL A 14 -19.54 -13.36 -2.18
CA VAL A 14 -18.91 -14.00 -3.34
C VAL A 14 -19.30 -15.48 -3.27
N HIS A 15 -19.98 -15.96 -4.31
CA HIS A 15 -20.49 -17.33 -4.37
C HIS A 15 -19.31 -18.32 -4.38
N THR A 16 -19.01 -18.95 -3.25
CA THR A 16 -17.92 -19.93 -3.14
C THR A 16 -18.46 -21.29 -3.57
N ARG A 17 -18.17 -21.75 -4.80
CA ARG A 17 -18.37 -23.16 -5.17
C ARG A 17 -17.08 -23.94 -4.92
N CYS A 18 -17.10 -24.69 -3.82
CA CYS A 18 -16.40 -25.96 -3.54
C CYS A 18 -15.12 -26.26 -4.35
N PHE A 19 -13.95 -25.90 -3.81
CA PHE A 19 -12.67 -26.50 -4.16
C PHE A 19 -12.48 -27.77 -3.32
N GLN A 20 -12.83 -28.95 -3.85
CA GLN A 20 -12.36 -30.23 -3.32
C GLN A 20 -10.98 -30.52 -3.91
N ILE A 21 -9.94 -30.43 -3.09
CA ILE A 21 -8.58 -30.83 -3.45
C ILE A 21 -8.54 -32.37 -3.49
N ARG A 22 -8.43 -32.94 -4.70
CA ARG A 22 -7.99 -34.34 -4.87
C ARG A 22 -6.47 -34.38 -4.74
N LEU A 23 -5.98 -35.05 -3.70
CA LEU A 23 -4.59 -35.45 -3.57
C LEU A 23 -4.27 -36.47 -4.68
N PHE A 24 -3.53 -36.05 -5.70
CA PHE A 24 -2.83 -36.96 -6.60
C PHE A 24 -1.34 -36.97 -6.22
N SER A 25 -0.84 -38.14 -5.84
CA SER A 25 0.59 -38.42 -5.71
C SER A 25 1.20 -38.44 -7.11
N ALA A 26 2.01 -37.45 -7.44
CA ALA A 26 2.78 -37.42 -8.68
C ALA A 26 4.27 -37.27 -8.37
N THR A 27 5.03 -38.24 -8.86
CA THR A 27 6.49 -38.37 -8.81
C THR A 27 7.20 -37.14 -9.38
N THR A 28 8.20 -36.67 -8.65
CA THR A 28 8.98 -35.45 -8.89
C THR A 28 9.89 -35.60 -10.10
N THR A 29 9.54 -34.97 -11.22
CA THR A 29 10.51 -34.53 -12.24
C THR A 29 10.65 -33.03 -12.15
N SER A 30 11.79 -32.57 -11.62
CA SER A 30 12.10 -31.17 -11.35
C SER A 30 12.32 -30.40 -12.65
N SER A 31 11.34 -29.59 -13.03
CA SER A 31 11.49 -28.54 -14.05
C SER A 31 12.31 -27.36 -13.50
N PRO A 32 13.20 -26.74 -14.29
CA PRO A 32 13.99 -25.58 -13.88
C PRO A 32 13.14 -24.36 -13.48
N PHE A 33 11.88 -24.30 -13.92
CA PHE A 33 10.93 -23.20 -13.61
C PHE A 33 10.42 -23.23 -12.15
N LEU A 34 10.38 -24.40 -11.50
CA LEU A 34 9.99 -24.52 -10.09
C LEU A 34 11.03 -23.90 -9.14
N ARG A 35 12.32 -23.87 -9.55
CA ARG A 35 13.42 -23.37 -8.72
C ARG A 35 13.47 -21.85 -8.58
N SER A 36 12.89 -21.05 -9.49
CA SER A 36 12.97 -19.58 -9.42
C SER A 36 11.98 -18.99 -8.41
N SER A 37 10.73 -19.47 -8.42
CA SER A 37 9.67 -18.96 -7.54
C SER A 37 9.91 -19.18 -6.03
N GLU A 38 10.49 -20.34 -5.66
CA GLU A 38 10.86 -20.64 -4.27
C GLU A 38 12.07 -19.83 -3.83
N LYS A 39 12.99 -19.53 -4.76
CA LYS A 39 14.19 -18.74 -4.48
C LYS A 39 13.90 -17.27 -4.18
N GLU A 40 12.82 -16.68 -4.71
CA GLU A 40 12.54 -15.26 -4.52
C GLU A 40 11.73 -14.96 -3.26
N HIS A 41 10.73 -15.77 -2.94
CA HIS A 41 10.18 -15.77 -1.58
C HIS A 41 11.28 -16.08 -0.56
N ALA A 42 12.25 -16.93 -0.92
CA ALA A 42 13.45 -17.15 -0.10
C ALA A 42 14.43 -15.95 -0.08
N GLN A 43 14.50 -15.12 -1.14
CA GLN A 43 15.36 -13.93 -1.16
C GLN A 43 14.84 -12.85 -0.21
N HIS A 44 13.51 -12.72 -0.08
CA HIS A 44 12.89 -11.85 0.92
C HIS A 44 12.70 -12.52 2.28
N ALA A 45 13.00 -13.82 2.41
CA ALA A 45 12.98 -14.54 3.67
C ALA A 45 14.19 -14.16 4.54
N GLY A 46 13.96 -14.09 5.85
CA GLY A 46 14.97 -13.66 6.83
C GLY A 46 14.94 -12.16 7.12
N ASN A 47 16.01 -11.68 7.74
CA ASN A 47 16.13 -10.32 8.24
C ASN A 47 16.82 -9.42 7.22
N HIS A 48 16.09 -8.43 6.72
CA HIS A 48 16.58 -7.54 5.67
C HIS A 48 16.20 -6.08 5.94
N TYR A 49 16.95 -5.19 5.33
CA TYR A 49 16.62 -3.78 5.26
C TYR A 49 16.94 -3.18 3.90
N VAL A 50 16.20 -2.15 3.52
CA VAL A 50 16.29 -1.52 2.22
C VAL A 50 16.02 -0.02 2.34
N GLN A 51 16.72 0.78 1.54
CA GLN A 51 16.34 2.18 1.38
C GLN A 51 15.11 2.27 0.47
N VAL A 52 14.07 2.95 0.94
CA VAL A 52 12.84 3.07 0.17
C VAL A 52 13.04 4.10 -0.96
N PRO A 53 12.81 3.71 -2.23
CA PRO A 53 12.98 4.63 -3.36
C PRO A 53 11.79 5.58 -3.51
N ASN A 54 12.02 6.74 -4.16
CA ASN A 54 11.00 7.67 -4.66
C ASN A 54 10.02 8.21 -3.59
N ARG A 55 10.50 8.38 -2.35
CA ARG A 55 9.72 8.98 -1.26
C ARG A 55 10.42 10.23 -0.72
N SER A 56 9.63 11.21 -0.36
CA SER A 56 10.04 12.52 0.14
C SER A 56 9.31 12.83 1.45
N LEU A 57 9.83 13.80 2.22
CA LEU A 57 9.33 14.12 3.55
C LEU A 57 9.03 15.62 3.68
N ILE A 58 7.84 15.92 4.18
CA ILE A 58 7.43 17.25 4.62
C ILE A 58 7.37 17.25 6.14
N GLU A 59 8.02 18.22 6.77
CA GLU A 59 7.82 18.51 8.18
C GLU A 59 6.65 19.48 8.37
N ILE A 60 5.80 19.17 9.35
CA ILE A 60 4.77 20.08 9.82
C ILE A 60 4.87 20.26 11.33
N GLU A 61 4.99 21.51 11.75
CA GLU A 61 5.15 21.89 13.15
C GLU A 61 4.21 23.02 13.54
N GLY A 62 3.82 23.07 14.81
CA GLY A 62 2.95 24.13 15.33
C GLY A 62 1.82 23.62 16.22
N ASN A 63 1.21 24.53 16.99
CA ASN A 63 0.19 24.20 17.98
C ASN A 63 -1.06 23.56 17.36
N ASP A 64 -1.36 23.90 16.11
CA ASP A 64 -2.55 23.40 15.42
C ASP A 64 -2.28 22.15 14.56
N SER A 65 -1.03 21.66 14.47
CA SER A 65 -0.63 20.62 13.50
C SER A 65 -1.48 19.36 13.54
N ALA A 66 -1.77 18.84 14.73
CA ALA A 66 -2.58 17.64 14.87
C ALA A 66 -4.04 17.85 14.45
N LYS A 67 -4.66 18.96 14.87
CA LYS A 67 -6.04 19.31 14.49
C LYS A 67 -6.15 19.60 13.00
N PHE A 68 -5.14 20.27 12.44
CA PHE A 68 -5.03 20.57 11.03
C PHE A 68 -4.97 19.29 10.19
N LEU A 69 -4.06 18.37 10.52
CA LEU A 69 -3.96 17.08 9.83
C LEU A 69 -5.20 16.20 10.03
N GLN A 70 -5.81 16.22 11.23
CA GLN A 70 -6.99 15.42 11.52
C GLN A 70 -8.14 15.65 10.52
N GLY A 71 -8.29 16.88 10.01
CA GLY A 71 -9.30 17.21 9.00
C GLY A 71 -8.93 16.86 7.55
N LEU A 72 -7.66 16.53 7.27
CA LEU A 72 -7.16 16.33 5.91
C LEU A 72 -6.84 14.87 5.58
N VAL A 73 -6.52 14.06 6.59
CA VAL A 73 -6.06 12.68 6.39
C VAL A 73 -7.19 11.66 6.64
N THR A 74 -7.12 10.48 6.03
CA THR A 74 -8.11 9.41 6.22
C THR A 74 -7.97 8.63 7.54
N ASN A 75 -6.78 8.64 8.15
CA ASN A 75 -6.52 7.96 9.42
C ASN A 75 -6.49 8.96 10.61
N ASN A 76 -6.33 8.47 11.84
CA ASN A 76 -6.69 9.21 13.05
C ASN A 76 -5.47 9.75 13.81
N MET A 77 -5.26 11.07 13.77
CA MET A 77 -4.16 11.76 14.44
C MET A 77 -4.19 11.64 15.97
N ASN A 78 -5.36 11.39 16.57
CA ASN A 78 -5.49 11.20 18.02
C ASN A 78 -4.69 9.99 18.52
N THR A 79 -4.45 9.00 17.63
CA THR A 79 -3.61 7.84 17.94
C THR A 79 -2.16 8.27 18.19
N LEU A 80 -1.63 9.23 17.43
CA LEU A 80 -0.27 9.76 17.60
C LEU A 80 -0.15 10.67 18.82
N GLN A 81 -1.14 11.55 19.04
CA GLN A 81 -1.14 12.46 20.19
C GLN A 81 -1.09 11.73 21.54
N SER A 82 -1.61 10.51 21.61
CA SER A 82 -1.59 9.67 22.82
C SER A 82 -0.26 8.94 23.02
N GLY A 83 0.81 9.36 22.34
CA GLY A 83 2.09 8.65 22.32
C GLY A 83 2.14 7.46 21.36
N GLY A 84 1.30 7.48 20.34
CA GLY A 84 1.17 6.37 19.40
C GLY A 84 2.30 6.27 18.41
N ASP A 85 2.27 5.14 17.71
CA ASP A 85 3.18 4.87 16.61
C ASP A 85 2.67 5.50 15.31
N GLY A 86 3.58 5.84 14.38
CA GLY A 86 3.17 6.37 13.07
C GLY A 86 2.20 5.46 12.31
N PHE A 87 1.56 5.98 11.28
CA PHE A 87 0.57 5.23 10.53
C PHE A 87 0.56 5.57 9.04
N TYR A 88 -0.04 4.67 8.26
CA TYR A 88 -0.37 4.88 6.86
C TYR A 88 -1.73 5.57 6.71
N THR A 89 -1.87 6.44 5.71
CA THR A 89 -3.07 7.23 5.43
C THR A 89 -3.10 7.70 3.99
N ALA A 90 -4.21 8.32 3.58
CA ALA A 90 -4.31 9.10 2.35
C ALA A 90 -4.75 10.54 2.61
N PHE A 91 -4.44 11.41 1.65
CA PHE A 91 -5.10 12.70 1.43
C PHE A 91 -6.08 12.54 0.28
N LEU A 92 -7.32 13.01 0.46
CA LEU A 92 -8.36 12.93 -0.55
C LEU A 92 -8.70 14.30 -1.13
N ASN A 93 -9.30 14.32 -2.32
CA ASN A 93 -10.02 15.50 -2.79
C ASN A 93 -11.43 15.56 -2.17
N SER A 94 -12.14 16.67 -2.39
CA SER A 94 -13.52 16.86 -1.90
C SER A 94 -14.52 15.82 -2.45
N LEU A 95 -14.20 15.15 -3.56
CA LEU A 95 -15.01 14.10 -4.16
C LEU A 95 -14.72 12.71 -3.55
N GLY A 96 -13.76 12.59 -2.62
CA GLY A 96 -13.38 11.32 -1.99
C GLY A 96 -12.45 10.44 -2.83
N ARG A 97 -11.73 11.01 -3.79
CA ARG A 97 -10.66 10.33 -4.57
C ARG A 97 -9.32 10.55 -3.91
N VAL A 98 -8.45 9.55 -3.95
CA VAL A 98 -7.08 9.63 -3.42
C VAL A 98 -6.30 10.65 -4.25
N LEU A 99 -5.66 11.60 -3.57
CA LEU A 99 -4.65 12.48 -4.14
C LEU A 99 -3.27 11.90 -3.88
N TYR A 100 -2.98 11.61 -2.61
CA TYR A 100 -1.64 11.21 -2.17
C TYR A 100 -1.77 10.13 -1.11
N ASP A 101 -0.94 9.10 -1.21
CA ASP A 101 -0.73 8.15 -0.13
C ASP A 101 0.43 8.61 0.75
N ALA A 102 0.28 8.45 2.07
CA ALA A 102 1.23 9.01 3.00
C ALA A 102 1.43 8.15 4.24
N PHE A 103 2.63 8.25 4.81
CA PHE A 103 2.85 7.90 6.21
C PHE A 103 2.97 9.17 7.03
N ILE A 104 2.50 9.13 8.28
CA ILE A 104 2.68 10.21 9.23
C ILE A 104 3.43 9.69 10.44
N TYR A 105 4.54 10.34 10.75
CA TYR A 105 5.42 9.99 11.86
C TYR A 105 5.46 11.14 12.88
N PRO A 106 5.29 10.87 14.18
CA PRO A 106 5.56 11.86 15.21
C PRO A 106 7.09 12.02 15.38
N LYS A 107 7.60 13.26 15.32
CA LYS A 107 9.02 13.57 15.48
C LYS A 107 9.33 13.77 16.97
N ASN A 108 9.60 12.65 17.66
CA ASN A 108 9.71 12.60 19.12
C ASN A 108 11.17 12.73 19.60
N ILE A 109 11.93 13.66 19.03
CA ILE A 109 13.39 13.74 19.24
C ILE A 109 13.74 14.31 20.64
N ASN A 110 12.80 14.94 21.37
CA ASN A 110 13.07 15.52 22.70
C ASN A 110 11.83 15.48 23.62
N ARG A 111 12.02 15.43 24.95
CA ARG A 111 10.93 15.45 25.95
C ARG A 111 10.12 16.73 25.94
N THR A 112 10.78 17.82 25.57
CA THR A 112 10.21 19.16 25.60
C THR A 112 10.42 19.78 24.24
N PHE A 113 9.31 20.11 23.59
CA PHE A 113 9.28 20.89 22.37
C PHE A 113 8.16 21.94 22.50
N PRO A 114 8.29 23.10 21.84
CA PRO A 114 7.31 24.18 21.98
C PRO A 114 5.93 23.77 21.45
N HIS A 115 5.87 22.86 20.47
CA HIS A 115 4.66 22.39 19.83
C HIS A 115 4.88 21.05 19.11
N PRO A 116 3.82 20.26 18.84
CA PRO A 116 3.94 19.00 18.11
C PRO A 116 4.60 19.16 16.73
N ILE A 117 5.43 18.18 16.37
CA ILE A 117 6.09 18.10 15.06
C ILE A 117 5.81 16.73 14.45
N TYR A 118 5.39 16.71 13.20
CA TYR A 118 5.13 15.50 12.43
C TYR A 118 5.90 15.52 11.12
N LEU A 119 6.35 14.36 10.68
CA LEU A 119 6.85 14.15 9.32
C LEU A 119 5.77 13.44 8.50
N ILE A 120 5.52 13.96 7.30
CA ILE A 120 4.60 13.41 6.31
C ILE A 120 5.44 12.86 5.17
N GLU A 121 5.41 11.56 4.99
CA GLU A 121 6.06 10.89 3.88
C GLU A 121 5.12 10.78 2.69
N CYS A 122 5.53 11.27 1.53
CA CYS A 122 4.77 11.15 0.28
C CYS A 122 5.65 10.66 -0.88
N ASP A 123 5.04 10.35 -2.01
CA ASP A 123 5.77 10.10 -3.25
C ASP A 123 6.50 11.39 -3.69
N SER A 124 7.78 11.26 -4.06
CA SER A 124 8.62 12.40 -4.43
C SER A 124 8.06 13.20 -5.61
N ALA A 125 7.33 12.56 -6.53
CA ALA A 125 6.76 13.21 -7.71
C ALA A 125 5.62 14.20 -7.37
N VAL A 126 5.02 14.10 -6.17
CA VAL A 126 3.89 14.94 -5.74
C VAL A 126 4.19 15.83 -4.55
N LEU A 127 5.46 15.93 -4.15
CA LEU A 127 5.90 16.75 -3.02
C LEU A 127 5.35 18.19 -3.10
N SER A 128 5.62 18.89 -4.21
CA SER A 128 5.15 20.27 -4.44
C SER A 128 3.62 20.40 -4.50
N SER A 129 2.95 19.38 -5.02
CA SER A 129 1.49 19.33 -5.11
C SER A 129 0.85 19.10 -3.73
N LEU A 130 1.48 18.29 -2.88
CA LEU A 130 1.07 18.10 -1.49
C LEU A 130 1.33 19.36 -0.66
N GLU A 131 2.49 20.02 -0.81
CA GLU A 131 2.75 21.31 -0.15
C GLU A 131 1.71 22.37 -0.53
N THR A 132 1.38 22.47 -1.82
CA THR A 132 0.33 23.38 -2.30
C THR A 132 -1.04 23.01 -1.70
N HIS A 133 -1.36 21.72 -1.64
CA HIS A 133 -2.58 21.23 -1.01
C HIS A 133 -2.65 21.61 0.47
N LEU A 134 -1.58 21.37 1.24
CA LEU A 134 -1.53 21.72 2.66
C LEU A 134 -1.64 23.24 2.86
N ASN A 135 -0.91 24.05 2.09
CA ASN A 135 -0.97 25.51 2.17
C ASN A 135 -2.37 26.07 1.84
N LYS A 136 -3.09 25.45 0.91
CA LYS A 136 -4.48 25.82 0.60
C LYS A 136 -5.41 25.73 1.82
N TYR A 137 -5.21 24.73 2.69
CA TYR A 137 -6.04 24.52 3.88
C TYR A 137 -5.49 25.19 5.15
N LYS A 138 -4.26 25.73 5.12
CA LYS A 138 -3.55 26.32 6.27
C LYS A 138 -4.24 27.56 6.87
N LEU A 139 -5.21 28.18 6.20
CA LEU A 139 -5.79 29.48 6.58
C LEU A 139 -6.06 29.59 8.10
N ARG A 140 -5.38 30.53 8.77
CA ARG A 140 -5.42 30.81 10.22
C ARG A 140 -4.87 29.71 11.15
N SER A 141 -4.44 28.56 10.64
CA SER A 141 -3.80 27.51 11.43
C SER A 141 -2.35 27.92 11.74
N LYS A 142 -1.96 27.86 13.00
CA LYS A 142 -0.59 28.12 13.46
C LYS A 142 0.30 26.92 13.19
N VAL A 143 0.59 26.69 11.91
CA VAL A 143 1.45 25.59 11.42
C VAL A 143 2.50 26.10 10.44
N THR A 144 3.71 25.57 10.52
CA THR A 144 4.80 25.74 9.56
C THR A 144 4.95 24.44 8.78
N ILE A 145 5.19 24.55 7.47
CA ILE A 145 5.31 23.41 6.55
C ILE A 145 6.64 23.59 5.82
N LYS A 146 7.48 22.56 5.82
CA LYS A 146 8.83 22.61 5.24
C LYS A 146 9.18 21.29 4.56
N ASP A 147 9.73 21.34 3.35
CA ASP A 147 10.42 20.20 2.76
C ASP A 147 11.71 19.87 3.53
N VAL A 148 11.80 18.63 4.01
CA VAL A 148 12.96 18.10 4.74
C VAL A 148 13.52 16.86 4.06
N SER A 149 13.23 16.65 2.78
CA SER A 149 13.65 15.46 2.02
C SER A 149 15.16 15.28 1.95
N SER A 150 15.95 16.35 2.02
CA SER A 150 17.42 16.29 2.07
C SER A 150 17.99 15.97 3.45
N GLU A 151 17.18 16.12 4.50
CA GLU A 151 17.59 15.92 5.90
C GLU A 151 17.40 14.47 6.36
N TYR A 152 16.62 13.65 5.63
CA TYR A 152 16.25 12.31 6.06
C TYR A 152 16.29 11.28 4.93
N ASN A 153 16.57 10.03 5.30
CA ASN A 153 16.44 8.84 4.48
C ASN A 153 15.36 7.92 5.05
N ILE A 154 14.56 7.31 4.18
CA ILE A 154 13.50 6.37 4.57
C ILE A 154 13.99 4.95 4.32
N TRP A 155 13.79 4.09 5.32
CA TRP A 155 14.19 2.69 5.27
C TRP A 155 13.01 1.78 5.60
N ASN A 156 12.94 0.63 4.95
CA ASN A 156 12.06 -0.47 5.34
C ASN A 156 12.90 -1.62 5.89
N VAL A 157 12.47 -2.19 7.01
CA VAL A 157 13.18 -3.27 7.71
C VAL A 157 12.18 -4.39 7.99
N TRP A 158 12.48 -5.62 7.58
CA TRP A 158 11.60 -6.76 7.80
C TRP A 158 12.39 -8.01 8.21
N GLY A 159 11.65 -9.04 8.61
CA GLY A 159 12.18 -10.30 9.12
C GLY A 159 11.60 -10.66 10.48
N ASP A 160 11.82 -11.90 10.91
CA ASP A 160 11.21 -12.44 12.13
C ASP A 160 11.69 -11.70 13.39
N ASP A 161 12.95 -11.26 13.39
CA ASP A 161 13.55 -10.58 14.53
C ASP A 161 13.07 -9.13 14.69
N VAL A 162 12.41 -8.57 13.67
CA VAL A 162 11.93 -7.17 13.70
C VAL A 162 10.94 -6.92 14.83
N ASN A 163 10.14 -7.93 15.19
CA ASN A 163 9.20 -7.81 16.31
C ASN A 163 9.90 -7.57 17.65
N ASN A 164 11.15 -8.02 17.79
CA ASN A 164 11.98 -7.78 18.97
C ASN A 164 12.67 -6.41 18.95
N LEU A 165 12.67 -5.72 17.81
CA LEU A 165 13.36 -4.43 17.62
C LEU A 165 12.49 -3.21 17.93
N TRP A 166 11.16 -3.31 17.77
CA TRP A 166 10.28 -2.15 17.98
C TRP A 166 9.98 -1.91 19.46
N TRP A 167 10.20 -0.68 19.92
CA TRP A 167 10.11 -0.15 21.30
C TRP A 167 8.85 -0.48 22.12
N ARG A 168 7.82 -1.12 21.55
CA ARG A 168 6.58 -1.51 22.26
C ARG A 168 6.77 -2.55 23.38
N ARG A 169 7.99 -3.02 23.68
CA ARG A 169 8.33 -3.74 24.93
C ARG A 169 8.75 -2.83 26.09
N LEU A 170 9.04 -1.55 25.84
CA LEU A 170 9.54 -0.59 26.82
C LEU A 170 8.53 0.54 27.03
N ILE A 171 7.28 0.25 27.42
CA ILE A 171 6.45 1.28 28.06
C ILE A 171 6.87 1.33 29.53
N PRO A 172 7.48 2.42 30.04
CA PRO A 172 7.43 2.70 31.46
C PRO A 172 6.00 3.11 31.79
N ASN A 173 5.28 2.18 32.39
CA ASN A 173 4.08 2.39 33.20
C ASN A 173 2.75 2.80 32.48
N PRO A 174 1.73 1.93 32.45
CA PRO A 174 0.36 2.27 32.05
C PRO A 174 -0.35 3.27 32.99
N THR A 175 0.32 3.75 34.04
CA THR A 175 -0.19 4.76 34.99
C THR A 175 0.39 6.16 34.77
N ALA A 176 1.11 6.43 33.67
CA ALA A 176 1.53 7.78 33.32
C ALA A 176 0.31 8.67 33.05
N ASN A 177 0.00 9.51 34.05
CA ASN A 177 -1.03 10.53 34.06
C ASN A 177 -1.04 11.36 32.77
N LYS A 178 -2.25 11.73 32.32
CA LYS A 178 -2.58 12.73 31.28
C LYS A 178 -1.35 13.37 30.61
N ILE A 179 -0.87 12.74 29.54
CA ILE A 179 0.11 13.33 28.64
C ILE A 179 -0.49 14.64 28.14
N THR A 180 0.19 15.76 28.42
CA THR A 180 -0.29 17.07 27.95
C THR A 180 -0.09 17.17 26.45
N ALA A 181 -0.87 18.00 25.74
CA ALA A 181 -0.79 18.11 24.27
C ALA A 181 0.59 18.55 23.73
N SER A 182 1.51 18.93 24.62
CA SER A 182 2.88 19.35 24.36
C SER A 182 3.92 18.23 24.61
N GLU A 183 3.51 17.04 25.02
CA GLU A 183 4.39 15.91 25.30
C GLU A 183 4.05 14.76 24.33
N LEU A 184 4.97 14.40 23.45
CA LEU A 184 4.87 13.21 22.61
C LEU A 184 5.73 12.13 23.28
N VAL A 185 5.25 10.89 23.32
CA VAL A 185 6.00 9.79 23.96
C VAL A 185 7.32 9.59 23.25
N LEU A 186 8.41 9.72 23.99
CA LEU A 186 9.74 9.40 23.51
C LEU A 186 9.86 7.94 23.10
N LYS A 187 10.47 7.70 21.95
CA LYS A 187 10.91 6.37 21.52
C LYS A 187 12.42 6.28 21.76
N GLU A 188 12.84 5.54 22.78
CA GLU A 188 14.26 5.22 22.97
C GLU A 188 14.63 4.00 22.09
N GLY A 189 15.36 4.21 20.98
CA GLY A 189 15.91 3.14 20.12
C GLY A 189 15.60 3.19 18.60
N ILE A 190 16.51 2.56 17.83
CA ILE A 190 16.58 2.15 16.40
C ILE A 190 15.70 2.83 15.30
N ASP A 191 15.52 4.14 15.14
CA ASP A 191 16.10 5.33 15.73
C ASP A 191 15.04 6.44 15.56
N GLU A 192 14.38 6.72 16.68
CA GLU A 192 13.47 7.83 17.04
C GLU A 192 12.20 8.05 16.19
N ILE A 193 12.31 8.04 14.85
CA ILE A 193 11.19 8.34 13.95
C ILE A 193 10.89 7.15 13.06
N GLY A 194 9.61 6.79 13.00
CA GLY A 194 9.15 5.68 12.18
C GLY A 194 7.87 5.05 12.72
N CYS A 195 7.49 3.92 12.14
CA CYS A 195 6.39 3.11 12.60
C CYS A 195 6.48 1.65 12.21
N ARG A 196 5.66 0.82 12.84
CA ARG A 196 5.26 -0.46 12.24
C ARG A 196 4.47 -0.19 10.96
N ASP A 197 4.91 -0.79 9.88
CA ASP A 197 4.17 -0.77 8.63
C ASP A 197 3.07 -1.83 8.70
N ARG A 198 1.82 -1.35 8.82
CA ARG A 198 0.63 -2.18 9.03
C ARG A 198 -0.12 -2.50 7.74
N ARG A 199 0.42 -2.11 6.58
CA ARG A 199 -0.26 -2.31 5.30
C ARG A 199 -0.46 -3.78 4.97
N TYR A 200 0.43 -4.66 5.43
CA TYR A 200 0.16 -6.08 5.51
C TYR A 200 0.94 -6.75 6.67
N PRO A 201 0.53 -7.93 7.13
CA PRO A 201 1.25 -8.68 8.16
C PRO A 201 2.66 -9.08 7.70
N GLY A 202 3.68 -8.60 8.42
CA GLY A 202 5.08 -8.88 8.09
C GLY A 202 5.75 -7.82 7.23
N MET A 203 5.07 -6.72 6.88
CA MET A 203 5.66 -5.59 6.16
C MET A 203 6.88 -4.99 6.88
N GLY A 204 6.91 -5.14 8.21
CA GLY A 204 8.04 -4.81 9.07
C GLY A 204 7.94 -3.39 9.65
N LEU A 205 9.06 -2.69 9.68
CA LEU A 205 9.19 -1.33 10.18
C LEU A 205 9.48 -0.37 9.04
N ARG A 206 9.02 0.86 9.20
CA ARG A 206 9.43 2.00 8.43
C ARG A 206 10.20 2.94 9.33
N LEU A 207 11.46 3.21 8.98
CA LEU A 207 12.37 4.05 9.76
C LEU A 207 12.68 5.32 8.97
N VAL A 208 12.72 6.45 9.67
CA VAL A 208 13.11 7.74 9.10
C VAL A 208 14.36 8.20 9.83
N LEU A 209 15.49 8.17 9.14
CA LEU A 209 16.81 8.41 9.72
C LEU A 209 17.39 9.70 9.18
N SER A 210 18.13 10.45 10.00
CA SER A 210 18.92 11.59 9.52
C SER A 210 19.78 11.18 8.32
N SER A 211 19.92 12.06 7.32
CA SER A 211 20.71 11.80 6.12
C SER A 211 22.20 11.57 6.41
N GLU A 212 22.68 12.01 7.59
CA GLU A 212 24.01 11.70 8.12
C GLU A 212 24.20 10.19 8.38
N LYS A 213 23.11 9.49 8.72
CA LYS A 213 23.11 8.04 8.94
C LYS A 213 22.90 7.31 7.62
N LYS A 214 23.98 6.73 7.09
CA LYS A 214 23.97 5.98 5.83
C LYS A 214 23.25 4.63 5.88
N LYS A 215 23.01 4.08 7.07
CA LYS A 215 22.27 2.83 7.25
C LYS A 215 21.59 2.77 8.63
N PRO A 216 20.52 1.99 8.78
CA PRO A 216 19.91 1.72 10.07
C PRO A 216 20.89 1.03 11.04
N PRO A 217 20.85 1.35 12.35
CA PRO A 217 21.68 0.74 13.39
C PRO A 217 21.13 -0.64 13.79
N LEU A 218 21.05 -1.53 12.81
CA LEU A 218 20.50 -2.88 12.98
C LEU A 218 21.59 -3.88 13.39
N PRO A 219 21.21 -4.97 14.10
CA PRO A 219 22.10 -6.09 14.39
C PRO A 219 22.70 -6.74 13.12
N SER A 220 23.83 -7.43 13.26
CA SER A 220 24.59 -7.99 12.13
C SER A 220 23.85 -9.08 11.33
N GLN A 221 22.79 -9.67 11.88
CA GLN A 221 21.96 -10.62 11.15
C GLN A 221 21.04 -9.97 10.09
N PHE A 222 20.94 -8.63 10.07
CA PHE A 222 20.18 -7.91 9.05
C PHE A 222 21.06 -7.64 7.83
N THR A 223 20.57 -8.03 6.66
CA THR A 223 21.27 -7.82 5.38
C THR A 223 20.65 -6.66 4.60
N GLN A 224 21.48 -5.81 4.00
CA GLN A 224 21.00 -4.77 3.11
C GLN A 224 20.66 -5.35 1.75
N LEU A 225 19.46 -5.04 1.24
CA LEU A 225 19.07 -5.33 -0.14
C LEU A 225 19.04 -4.05 -0.99
N HIS A 226 18.99 -4.24 -2.31
CA HIS A 226 18.84 -3.14 -3.27
C HIS A 226 17.43 -2.53 -3.18
N SER A 227 17.28 -1.23 -3.46
CA SER A 227 16.01 -0.49 -3.35
C SER A 227 14.86 -1.10 -4.17
N GLU A 228 15.19 -1.70 -5.32
CA GLU A 228 14.22 -2.39 -6.18
C GLU A 228 13.54 -3.59 -5.48
N GLU A 229 14.23 -4.27 -4.56
CA GLU A 229 13.66 -5.41 -3.83
C GLU A 229 12.47 -4.99 -2.97
N TYR A 230 12.42 -3.74 -2.51
CA TYR A 230 11.26 -3.19 -1.84
C TYR A 230 10.03 -3.16 -2.76
N THR A 231 10.22 -2.70 -4.01
CA THR A 231 9.15 -2.64 -5.02
C THR A 231 8.68 -4.03 -5.39
N ILE A 232 9.60 -4.97 -5.60
CA ILE A 232 9.27 -6.36 -5.87
C ILE A 232 8.45 -6.95 -4.72
N ARG A 233 8.93 -6.80 -3.47
CA ARG A 233 8.26 -7.32 -2.28
C ARG A 233 6.83 -6.76 -2.12
N ARG A 234 6.63 -5.47 -2.36
CA ARG A 234 5.30 -4.86 -2.38
C ARG A 234 4.39 -5.50 -3.43
N ILE A 235 4.91 -5.70 -4.64
CA ILE A 235 4.17 -6.33 -5.74
C ILE A 235 3.81 -7.77 -5.39
N LEU A 236 4.74 -8.56 -4.87
CA LEU A 236 4.49 -9.96 -4.46
C LEU A 236 3.37 -10.06 -3.42
N HIS A 237 3.26 -9.09 -2.51
CA HIS A 237 2.22 -9.06 -1.48
C HIS A 237 0.98 -8.25 -1.85
N GLY A 238 0.89 -7.67 -3.05
CA GLY A 238 -0.28 -6.91 -3.46
C GLY A 238 -0.45 -5.57 -2.74
N VAL A 239 0.64 -4.90 -2.40
CA VAL A 239 0.69 -3.67 -1.58
C VAL A 239 1.01 -2.47 -2.47
N PRO A 240 -0.01 -1.70 -2.89
CA PRO A 240 0.23 -0.51 -3.71
C PRO A 240 0.90 0.63 -2.93
N GLU A 241 1.76 1.39 -3.61
CA GLU A 241 2.42 2.59 -3.06
C GLU A 241 2.73 3.60 -4.18
N GLY A 242 2.50 4.89 -3.91
CA GLY A 242 2.86 5.96 -4.83
C GLY A 242 1.85 6.22 -5.96
N ILE A 243 2.17 7.20 -6.80
CA ILE A 243 1.20 7.80 -7.73
C ILE A 243 0.86 6.93 -8.93
N ILE A 244 1.75 5.99 -9.28
CA ILE A 244 1.52 5.02 -10.35
C ILE A 244 0.40 4.04 -9.94
N ASP A 245 0.42 3.62 -8.68
CA ASP A 245 -0.58 2.72 -8.12
C ASP A 245 -1.87 3.46 -7.76
N PHE A 246 -1.75 4.73 -7.36
CA PHE A 246 -2.85 5.62 -7.01
C PHE A 246 -2.88 6.89 -7.88
N PRO A 247 -3.34 6.82 -9.14
CA PRO A 247 -3.42 8.00 -9.99
C PRO A 247 -4.22 9.13 -9.29
N PRO A 248 -3.60 10.29 -9.01
CA PRO A 248 -4.20 11.34 -8.20
C PRO A 248 -5.52 11.86 -8.77
N GLY A 249 -6.54 11.93 -7.93
CA GLY A 249 -7.89 12.38 -8.32
C GLY A 249 -8.73 11.31 -9.04
N GLU A 250 -8.16 10.17 -9.38
CA GLU A 250 -8.87 9.04 -10.01
C GLU A 250 -9.03 7.84 -9.07
N ALA A 251 -8.00 7.50 -8.30
CA ALA A 251 -8.04 6.34 -7.42
C ALA A 251 -9.10 6.48 -6.31
N LEU A 252 -9.78 5.38 -5.97
CA LEU A 252 -10.78 5.33 -4.91
C LEU A 252 -10.22 4.56 -3.70
N PRO A 253 -10.33 5.07 -2.46
CA PRO A 253 -9.64 4.48 -1.31
C PRO A 253 -9.93 2.98 -1.09
N LEU A 254 -11.20 2.56 -1.17
CA LEU A 254 -11.58 1.16 -0.98
C LEU A 254 -11.18 0.25 -2.16
N GLN A 255 -11.13 0.79 -3.38
CA GLN A 255 -10.59 0.03 -4.53
C GLN A 255 -9.07 -0.11 -4.45
N SER A 256 -8.43 0.81 -3.76
CA SER A 256 -7.00 0.86 -3.50
C SER A 256 -6.58 0.11 -2.23
N ASN A 257 -7.48 -0.64 -1.59
CA ASN A 257 -7.23 -1.44 -0.39
C ASN A 257 -6.83 -0.66 0.87
N PHE A 258 -7.10 0.65 0.95
CA PHE A 258 -6.80 1.43 2.16
C PHE A 258 -7.56 0.92 3.41
N ASP A 259 -8.71 0.26 3.23
CA ASP A 259 -9.44 -0.44 4.29
C ASP A 259 -8.75 -1.70 4.80
N TYR A 260 -8.01 -2.40 3.93
CA TYR A 260 -7.26 -3.59 4.30
C TYR A 260 -5.86 -3.25 4.81
N MET A 261 -5.30 -2.12 4.39
CA MET A 261 -3.95 -1.66 4.74
C MET A 261 -3.90 -0.75 5.98
N ASP A 262 -4.95 -0.75 6.81
CA ASP A 262 -5.07 0.12 8.01
C ASP A 262 -4.85 1.62 7.71
N GLY A 263 -5.27 2.06 6.51
CA GLY A 263 -5.09 3.41 6.00
C GLY A 263 -6.28 4.34 6.23
N ILE A 264 -7.40 3.84 6.78
CA ILE A 264 -8.62 4.60 7.08
C ILE A 264 -9.14 4.18 8.44
N ASP A 265 -9.39 5.15 9.32
CA ASP A 265 -10.12 4.90 10.57
C ASP A 265 -11.59 5.28 10.40
N PHE A 266 -12.50 4.32 10.23
CA PHE A 266 -13.92 4.63 10.07
C PHE A 266 -14.60 5.17 11.34
N ARG A 267 -13.88 5.22 12.47
CA ARG A 267 -14.38 5.74 13.76
C ARG A 267 -13.90 7.16 14.06
N LYS A 268 -13.05 7.75 13.20
CA LYS A 268 -12.56 9.11 13.39
C LYS A 268 -13.63 10.16 13.04
N GLY A 269 -13.38 11.40 13.45
CA GLY A 269 -14.21 12.56 13.08
C GLY A 269 -14.09 12.98 11.61
N CYS A 270 -14.79 14.05 11.24
CA CYS A 270 -14.87 14.50 9.84
C CYS A 270 -13.50 14.80 9.22
N TYR A 271 -13.32 14.39 7.96
CA TYR A 271 -12.16 14.71 7.13
C TYR A 271 -12.57 14.96 5.67
N LEU A 272 -11.70 15.62 4.90
CA LEU A 272 -11.95 15.94 3.49
C LEU A 272 -12.24 14.68 2.65
N GLY A 273 -13.35 14.66 1.92
CA GLY A 273 -13.70 13.55 1.03
C GLY A 273 -14.25 12.30 1.73
N GLN A 274 -14.60 12.39 3.02
CA GLN A 274 -15.11 11.25 3.80
C GLN A 274 -16.41 10.64 3.24
N GLU A 275 -17.35 11.47 2.78
CA GLU A 275 -18.73 11.05 2.44
C GLU A 275 -18.77 9.87 1.47
N LEU A 276 -18.06 9.95 0.34
CA LEU A 276 -18.03 8.88 -0.65
C LEU A 276 -17.40 7.60 -0.08
N THR A 277 -16.31 7.75 0.66
CA THR A 277 -15.57 6.64 1.27
C THR A 277 -16.44 5.90 2.28
N PHE A 278 -17.07 6.65 3.19
CA PHE A 278 -17.94 6.12 4.24
C PHE A 278 -19.17 5.44 3.66
N ARG A 279 -19.85 6.06 2.69
CA ARG A 279 -21.00 5.47 2.00
C ARG A 279 -20.65 4.17 1.28
N THR A 280 -19.50 4.13 0.60
CA THR A 280 -19.06 2.92 -0.11
C THR A 280 -18.72 1.79 0.87
N TYR A 281 -18.12 2.13 2.02
CA TYR A 281 -17.80 1.18 3.08
C TYR A 281 -19.07 0.56 3.68
N HIS A 282 -20.04 1.40 4.05
CA HIS A 282 -21.29 0.93 4.69
C HIS A 282 -22.25 0.21 3.74
N THR A 283 -22.24 0.56 2.45
CA THR A 283 -23.01 -0.21 1.45
C THR A 283 -22.37 -1.58 1.16
N GLY A 284 -21.08 -1.77 1.48
CA GLY A 284 -20.36 -3.04 1.34
C GLY A 284 -20.00 -3.42 -0.10
N VAL A 285 -20.22 -2.54 -1.09
CA VAL A 285 -20.07 -2.87 -2.51
C VAL A 285 -18.75 -2.32 -3.05
N THR A 286 -17.66 -3.08 -2.90
CA THR A 286 -16.38 -2.81 -3.59
C THR A 286 -16.15 -3.87 -4.66
N ARG A 287 -16.43 -3.53 -5.93
CA ARG A 287 -16.37 -4.47 -7.07
C ARG A 287 -15.02 -4.53 -7.78
N LYS A 288 -14.17 -3.53 -7.56
CA LYS A 288 -12.82 -3.48 -8.12
C LYS A 288 -11.82 -3.34 -6.98
N ARG A 289 -10.68 -4.03 -7.06
CA ARG A 289 -9.55 -3.87 -6.12
C ARG A 289 -8.23 -3.97 -6.85
N ILE A 290 -7.19 -3.33 -6.30
CA ILE A 290 -5.81 -3.54 -6.75
C ILE A 290 -5.38 -4.93 -6.31
N LEU A 291 -4.86 -5.70 -7.26
CA LEU A 291 -4.38 -7.07 -7.07
C LEU A 291 -2.99 -7.23 -7.68
N PRO A 292 -2.14 -8.10 -7.10
CA PRO A 292 -0.92 -8.54 -7.74
C PRO A 292 -1.24 -9.44 -8.93
N VAL A 293 -0.50 -9.25 -10.01
CA VAL A 293 -0.67 -9.98 -11.26
C VAL A 293 0.66 -10.48 -11.80
N GLN A 294 0.62 -11.60 -12.51
CA GLN A 294 1.72 -12.12 -13.31
C GLN A 294 1.34 -12.11 -14.79
N PHE A 295 2.28 -11.66 -15.61
CA PHE A 295 2.23 -11.70 -17.05
C PHE A 295 3.01 -12.93 -17.54
N TYR A 296 2.47 -13.64 -18.52
CA TYR A 296 3.09 -14.84 -19.07
C TYR A 296 2.77 -14.96 -20.56
N GLY A 297 3.62 -15.68 -21.29
CA GLY A 297 3.49 -15.85 -22.73
C GLY A 297 2.22 -16.60 -23.10
N SER A 298 1.72 -16.34 -24.32
CA SER A 298 0.51 -17.00 -24.82
C SER A 298 0.62 -18.52 -24.93
N ASN A 299 1.85 -19.05 -25.07
CA ASN A 299 2.14 -20.48 -25.13
C ASN A 299 2.54 -21.08 -23.78
N ASP A 300 2.74 -20.26 -22.75
CA ASP A 300 3.18 -20.73 -21.46
C ASP A 300 2.01 -21.29 -20.65
N ALA A 301 2.33 -22.24 -19.77
CA ALA A 301 1.38 -22.74 -18.80
C ALA A 301 0.95 -21.61 -17.85
N ARG A 302 -0.33 -21.61 -17.47
CA ARG A 302 -0.87 -20.64 -16.51
C ARG A 302 -0.12 -20.78 -15.18
N PRO A 303 0.52 -19.73 -14.65
CA PRO A 303 1.41 -19.85 -13.49
C PRO A 303 0.60 -20.11 -12.21
N ASP A 304 0.87 -21.17 -11.45
CA ASP A 304 0.07 -21.51 -10.26
C ASP A 304 0.25 -20.58 -9.06
N ARG A 305 1.46 -20.04 -8.92
CA ARG A 305 1.86 -19.11 -7.87
C ARG A 305 2.49 -17.88 -8.50
N LEU A 306 2.41 -16.76 -7.79
CA LEU A 306 3.07 -15.52 -8.20
C LEU A 306 4.59 -15.68 -8.04
N SER A 307 5.34 -15.35 -9.09
CA SER A 307 6.80 -15.42 -9.10
C SER A 307 7.39 -14.38 -10.06
N ILE A 308 8.54 -13.82 -9.71
CA ILE A 308 9.27 -12.92 -10.60
C ILE A 308 10.25 -13.72 -11.45
N ASP A 309 10.31 -13.35 -12.72
CA ASP A 309 11.33 -13.82 -13.65
C ASP A 309 12.24 -12.65 -14.01
N ARG A 310 13.39 -12.59 -13.33
CA ARG A 310 14.40 -11.54 -13.51
C ARG A 310 15.10 -11.57 -14.87
N THR A 311 14.90 -12.62 -15.68
CA THR A 311 15.42 -12.66 -17.05
C THR A 311 14.62 -11.75 -17.99
N ILE A 312 13.40 -11.39 -17.59
CA ILE A 312 12.53 -10.47 -18.31
C ILE A 312 12.80 -9.07 -17.77
N GLU A 313 13.52 -8.26 -18.55
CA GLU A 313 13.85 -6.88 -18.15
C GLU A 313 12.69 -5.90 -18.43
N ASN A 314 11.95 -6.08 -19.52
CA ASN A 314 10.85 -5.17 -19.88
C ASN A 314 9.79 -5.86 -20.76
N LEU A 315 8.54 -5.92 -20.25
CA LEU A 315 7.38 -6.40 -21.01
C LEU A 315 6.74 -5.33 -21.91
N ASN A 316 7.19 -4.07 -21.80
CA ASN A 316 6.59 -2.91 -22.48
C ASN A 316 5.08 -2.77 -22.26
N ILE A 317 4.63 -3.16 -21.06
CA ILE A 317 3.27 -2.94 -20.57
C ILE A 317 3.28 -1.67 -19.74
N HIS A 318 2.56 -0.64 -20.18
CA HIS A 318 2.56 0.65 -19.50
C HIS A 318 1.52 0.70 -18.37
N PRO A 319 1.70 1.57 -17.38
CA PRO A 319 0.63 1.92 -16.46
C PRO A 319 -0.61 2.39 -17.21
N GLY A 320 -1.77 1.85 -16.86
CA GLY A 320 -3.02 2.22 -17.50
C GLY A 320 -3.44 1.35 -18.70
N SER A 321 -2.61 0.41 -19.15
CA SER A 321 -2.97 -0.57 -20.18
C SER A 321 -4.18 -1.39 -19.76
N VAL A 322 -5.09 -1.64 -20.71
CA VAL A 322 -6.40 -2.23 -20.44
C VAL A 322 -6.33 -3.75 -20.53
N ILE A 323 -6.92 -4.42 -19.54
CA ILE A 323 -7.00 -5.88 -19.47
C ILE A 323 -8.43 -6.30 -19.83
N TYR A 324 -8.54 -7.22 -20.78
CA TYR A 324 -9.80 -7.75 -21.28
C TYR A 324 -9.74 -9.29 -21.35
N SER A 325 -10.88 -9.90 -21.64
CA SER A 325 -11.01 -11.34 -21.86
C SER A 325 -10.88 -11.60 -23.36
N SER A 326 -10.00 -12.52 -23.76
CA SER A 326 -9.76 -12.83 -25.18
C SER A 326 -10.99 -13.43 -25.87
N LYS A 327 -11.90 -14.06 -25.10
CA LYS A 327 -13.19 -14.56 -25.58
C LYS A 327 -14.26 -13.48 -25.74
N ASP A 328 -14.08 -12.30 -25.12
CA ASP A 328 -15.07 -11.23 -25.16
C ASP A 328 -14.88 -10.33 -26.38
N THR A 329 -15.71 -10.53 -27.40
CA THR A 329 -15.72 -9.72 -28.63
C THR A 329 -16.03 -8.25 -28.37
N LYS A 330 -16.72 -7.91 -27.27
CA LYS A 330 -17.03 -6.52 -26.90
C LYS A 330 -15.86 -5.83 -26.19
N ARG A 331 -14.77 -6.56 -25.89
CA ARG A 331 -13.57 -6.06 -25.17
C ARG A 331 -13.92 -5.24 -23.93
N LYS A 332 -14.81 -5.75 -23.07
CA LYS A 332 -15.17 -5.09 -21.82
C LYS A 332 -13.92 -4.94 -20.95
N GLU A 333 -13.69 -3.75 -20.39
CA GLU A 333 -12.61 -3.52 -19.42
C GLU A 333 -12.84 -4.37 -18.16
N LEU A 334 -11.93 -5.31 -17.92
CA LEU A 334 -11.91 -6.16 -16.74
C LEU A 334 -10.87 -5.71 -15.71
N GLY A 335 -9.80 -5.09 -16.18
CA GLY A 335 -8.79 -4.49 -15.31
C GLY A 335 -7.95 -3.45 -16.01
N ARG A 336 -7.10 -2.78 -15.23
CA ARG A 336 -6.16 -1.78 -15.73
C ARG A 336 -4.86 -1.88 -14.95
N THR A 337 -3.74 -1.97 -15.65
CA THR A 337 -2.40 -2.07 -15.04
C THR A 337 -2.04 -0.82 -14.25
N ARG A 338 -1.16 -0.99 -13.26
CA ARG A 338 -0.58 0.06 -12.43
C ARG A 338 0.92 0.05 -12.61
N VAL A 339 1.68 -0.49 -11.66
CA VAL A 339 3.11 -0.73 -11.80
C VAL A 339 3.38 -2.12 -12.39
N THR A 340 4.46 -2.25 -13.15
CA THR A 340 4.99 -3.52 -13.65
C THR A 340 6.50 -3.58 -13.37
N ILE A 341 6.99 -4.74 -12.97
CA ILE A 341 8.41 -5.05 -12.82
C ILE A 341 8.65 -6.47 -13.31
N CYS A 342 9.66 -6.66 -14.16
CA CYS A 342 9.91 -7.93 -14.82
C CYS A 342 8.62 -8.50 -15.45
N ASN A 343 8.17 -9.68 -14.99
CA ASN A 343 6.94 -10.34 -15.43
C ASN A 343 5.75 -10.18 -14.46
N ALA A 344 5.82 -9.31 -13.47
CA ALA A 344 4.77 -9.12 -12.48
C ALA A 344 4.38 -7.65 -12.31
N GLY A 345 3.30 -7.39 -11.58
CA GLY A 345 2.86 -6.03 -11.33
C GLY A 345 1.63 -5.94 -10.44
N LEU A 346 1.07 -4.73 -10.35
CA LEU A 346 -0.24 -4.49 -9.75
C LEU A 346 -1.21 -4.05 -10.83
N ALA A 347 -2.49 -4.39 -10.66
CA ALA A 347 -3.55 -3.89 -11.52
C ALA A 347 -4.85 -3.71 -10.74
N LEU A 348 -5.59 -2.66 -11.09
CA LEU A 348 -6.97 -2.49 -10.63
C LEU A 348 -7.86 -3.45 -11.41
N PHE A 349 -8.39 -4.46 -10.74
CA PHE A 349 -9.18 -5.52 -11.35
C PHE A 349 -10.60 -5.53 -10.83
N ARG A 350 -11.55 -5.89 -11.69
CA ARG A 350 -12.87 -6.31 -11.23
C ARG A 350 -12.77 -7.68 -10.55
N LEU A 351 -13.38 -7.82 -9.39
CA LEU A 351 -13.32 -9.08 -8.62
C LEU A 351 -14.07 -10.22 -9.33
N ASP A 352 -15.11 -9.93 -10.12
CA ASP A 352 -15.81 -10.93 -10.94
C ASP A 352 -14.97 -11.46 -12.12
N ALA A 353 -13.83 -10.83 -12.42
CA ALA A 353 -12.92 -11.29 -13.47
C ALA A 353 -11.85 -12.27 -12.98
N LEU A 354 -11.71 -12.48 -11.66
CA LEU A 354 -10.72 -13.37 -11.06
C LEU A 354 -10.85 -14.84 -11.52
N GLU A 355 -12.08 -15.28 -11.79
CA GLU A 355 -12.38 -16.65 -12.23
C GLU A 355 -12.04 -16.89 -13.71
N LYS A 356 -11.77 -15.83 -14.48
CA LYS A 356 -11.47 -15.94 -15.91
C LYS A 356 -10.03 -16.40 -16.11
N GLU A 357 -9.85 -17.32 -17.05
CA GLU A 357 -8.53 -17.87 -17.41
C GLU A 357 -7.94 -17.23 -18.67
N ASP A 358 -8.74 -16.44 -19.38
CA ASP A 358 -8.48 -15.94 -20.73
C ASP A 358 -8.15 -14.43 -20.73
N LEU A 359 -7.62 -13.92 -19.63
CA LEU A 359 -7.29 -12.51 -19.47
C LEU A 359 -6.01 -12.17 -20.25
N ILE A 360 -6.06 -11.09 -21.03
CA ILE A 360 -4.94 -10.64 -21.86
C ILE A 360 -4.75 -9.12 -21.78
N VAL A 361 -3.51 -8.70 -22.04
CA VAL A 361 -3.07 -7.31 -22.17
C VAL A 361 -2.12 -7.19 -23.36
N THR A 362 -2.14 -6.05 -24.03
CA THR A 362 -1.32 -5.79 -25.22
C THR A 362 -0.16 -4.84 -24.86
N SER A 363 1.05 -5.18 -25.31
CA SER A 363 2.24 -4.33 -25.23
C SER A 363 2.04 -3.01 -26.00
N GLY A 364 2.55 -1.90 -25.46
CA GLY A 364 2.47 -0.58 -26.11
C GLY A 364 1.10 0.12 -26.05
N ASP A 365 0.09 -0.46 -25.37
CA ASP A 365 -1.20 0.21 -25.15
C ASP A 365 -1.03 1.33 -24.11
N SER A 366 -0.62 2.52 -24.60
CA SER A 366 -0.66 3.77 -23.85
C SER A 366 -2.12 4.07 -23.54
N GLY A 367 -2.57 3.77 -22.32
CA GLY A 367 -3.98 3.83 -21.88
C GLY A 367 -4.65 5.22 -21.85
N GLY A 368 -4.26 6.14 -22.74
CA GLY A 368 -4.90 7.42 -22.93
C GLY A 368 -6.36 7.26 -23.34
N ASN A 369 -7.22 8.14 -22.81
CA ASN A 369 -8.57 8.39 -23.33
C ASN A 369 -8.46 8.96 -24.76
N GLY A 370 -8.10 8.13 -25.73
CA GLY A 370 -7.97 8.47 -27.13
C GLY A 370 -9.16 7.95 -27.91
N GLY A 371 -9.85 8.86 -28.60
CA GLY A 371 -10.85 8.53 -29.59
C GLY A 371 -10.35 7.51 -30.62
N LYS A 372 -11.30 6.91 -31.32
CA LYS A 372 -11.12 6.05 -32.50
C LYS A 372 -9.90 6.48 -33.33
N LYS A 373 -8.74 5.89 -33.06
CA LYS A 373 -7.64 5.78 -34.02
C LYS A 373 -7.50 4.31 -34.37
N ASP A 374 -7.29 4.11 -35.66
CA ASP A 374 -7.46 2.86 -36.37
C ASP A 374 -6.71 1.69 -35.69
N LYS A 375 -7.50 0.75 -35.17
CA LYS A 375 -7.03 -0.52 -34.59
C LYS A 375 -6.76 -1.54 -35.71
N GLU A 376 -5.96 -1.17 -36.69
CA GLU A 376 -5.49 -2.11 -37.70
C GLU A 376 -4.15 -2.74 -37.25
N GLN A 377 -4.22 -4.06 -37.03
CA GLN A 377 -3.09 -4.99 -36.84
C GLN A 377 -2.20 -4.79 -35.60
N VAL A 378 -2.76 -5.03 -34.41
CA VAL A 378 -1.94 -5.53 -33.29
C VAL A 378 -1.46 -6.93 -33.67
N ARG A 379 -0.14 -7.16 -33.70
CA ARG A 379 0.41 -8.50 -33.94
C ARG A 379 0.13 -9.37 -32.72
N LYS A 380 -0.27 -10.64 -32.92
CA LYS A 380 -0.47 -11.62 -31.83
C LYS A 380 0.78 -11.82 -30.95
N GLU A 381 1.94 -11.42 -31.45
CA GLU A 381 3.24 -11.49 -30.78
C GLU A 381 3.39 -10.45 -29.65
N ASP A 382 2.49 -9.45 -29.59
CA ASP A 382 2.50 -8.38 -28.59
C ASP A 382 1.46 -8.58 -27.47
N GLU A 383 0.83 -9.77 -27.39
CA GLU A 383 -0.19 -10.11 -26.39
C GLU A 383 0.36 -11.00 -25.28
N PHE A 384 0.24 -10.51 -24.04
CA PHE A 384 0.56 -11.26 -22.83
C PHE A 384 -0.71 -11.73 -22.14
N ARG A 385 -0.69 -12.96 -21.62
CA ARG A 385 -1.74 -13.43 -20.71
C ARG A 385 -1.49 -12.88 -19.32
N VAL A 386 -2.56 -12.67 -18.57
CA VAL A 386 -2.52 -12.10 -17.22
C VAL A 386 -3.17 -13.06 -16.23
N ARG A 387 -2.51 -13.34 -15.11
CA ARG A 387 -3.11 -14.03 -13.96
C ARG A 387 -3.11 -13.11 -12.75
N PRO A 388 -4.28 -12.71 -12.22
CA PRO A 388 -4.37 -12.06 -10.93
C PRO A 388 -4.28 -13.07 -9.78
N PHE A 389 -3.74 -12.64 -8.65
CA PHE A 389 -3.62 -13.43 -7.41
C PHE A 389 -4.29 -12.69 -6.26
N LEU A 390 -5.00 -13.41 -5.40
CA LEU A 390 -5.55 -12.86 -4.17
C LEU A 390 -4.47 -12.89 -3.08
N PRO A 391 -4.18 -11.76 -2.41
CA PRO A 391 -3.22 -11.77 -1.30
C PRO A 391 -3.75 -12.55 -0.10
N ASP A 392 -2.92 -13.43 0.47
CA ASP A 392 -3.30 -14.32 1.57
C ASP A 392 -3.68 -13.59 2.87
N TRP A 393 -3.19 -12.35 3.03
CA TRP A 393 -3.45 -11.51 4.20
C TRP A 393 -4.78 -10.76 4.14
N TRP A 394 -5.48 -10.79 3.00
CA TRP A 394 -6.80 -10.19 2.92
C TRP A 394 -7.74 -10.85 3.93
N PRO A 395 -8.67 -10.08 4.55
CA PRO A 395 -9.62 -10.65 5.47
C PRO A 395 -10.39 -11.78 4.80
N LYS A 396 -10.27 -13.00 5.35
CA LYS A 396 -11.12 -14.12 4.92
C LYS A 396 -12.57 -13.73 5.21
N LEU A 397 -13.43 -13.89 4.21
CA LEU A 397 -14.86 -13.79 4.43
C LEU A 397 -15.23 -15.01 5.29
N GLU A 398 -15.44 -14.80 6.59
CA GLU A 398 -16.07 -15.83 7.41
C GLU A 398 -17.45 -16.10 6.79
N ALA A 399 -17.63 -17.33 6.28
CA ALA A 399 -18.96 -17.82 5.98
C ALA A 399 -19.72 -17.83 7.30
N GLN A 400 -20.60 -16.84 7.48
CA GLN A 400 -21.58 -16.90 8.56
C GLN A 400 -22.40 -18.16 8.30
N GLY A 401 -22.24 -19.14 9.18
CA GLY A 401 -23.05 -20.36 9.19
C GLY A 401 -24.53 -19.99 9.24
N GLU A 402 -25.31 -20.77 8.51
CA GLU A 402 -26.78 -20.73 8.46
C GLU A 402 -27.42 -20.79 9.85
#